data_AF-Q4BV00-F1
#
_entry.id   AF-Q4BV00-F1
#
_cell.length_a   1.000
_cell.length_b   1.000
_cell.length_c   1.000
_cell.angle_alpha   90.00
_cell.angle_beta   90.00
_cell.angle_gamma   90.00
#
_symmetry.space_group_name_H-M   'P 1'
#
loop_
_entity.id
_entity.type
_entity.pdbx_description
1 polymer ?
#
loop_
_entity_poly.entity_id
_entity_poly.type
_entity_poly.pdbx_seq_one_letter_code
_entity_poly.pdbx_strand_id
1 'polypeptide(L)' 'MRPTLRWIFQCFQGIHYVILNGVKQIFNLTEERRFILSLLPASCQRYYL' A
#
# COMPACT_ATOMS: atom_id res chain seq x y z
N MET A 1 20.32 8.79 -5.24
CA MET A 1 19.69 7.67 -5.97
C MET A 1 18.34 8.12 -6.51
N ARG A 2 17.90 7.66 -7.68
CA ARG A 2 16.58 7.99 -8.23
C ARG A 2 15.61 6.83 -7.92
N PRO A 3 14.68 6.97 -6.97
CA PRO A 3 13.69 5.93 -6.72
C PRO A 3 12.86 5.73 -8.00
N THR A 4 12.68 4.47 -8.39
CA THR A 4 11.85 4.12 -9.52
C THR A 4 10.48 3.68 -9.02
N LEU A 5 9.47 3.71 -9.90
CA LEU A 5 8.14 3.19 -9.57
C LEU A 5 8.20 1.72 -9.12
N ARG A 6 9.11 0.93 -9.67
CA ARG A 6 9.37 -0.45 -9.24
C ARG A 6 9.82 -0.53 -7.78
N TRP A 7 10.76 0.32 -7.38
CA TRP A 7 11.26 0.36 -5.99
C TRP A 7 10.15 0.79 -5.02
N ILE A 8 9.35 1.78 -5.41
CA ILE A 8 8.19 2.22 -4.62
C ILE A 8 7.20 1.06 -4.42
N PHE A 9 6.89 0.28 -5.46
CA PHE A 9 6.01 -0.88 -5.32
C PHE A 9 6.61 -2.02 -4.48
N GLN A 10 7.94 -2.15 -4.40
CA GLN A 10 8.58 -3.10 -3.49
C GLN A 10 8.33 -2.76 -2.02
N CYS A 11 8.27 -1.47 -1.65
CA CYS A 11 7.92 -1.03 -0.29
C CYS A 11 6.51 -1.50 0.15
N PHE A 12 5.64 -1.74 -0.82
CA PHE A 12 4.25 -2.18 -0.61
C PHE A 12 4.03 -3.67 -0.85
N GLN A 13 5.08 -4.45 -1.11
CA GLN A 13 4.96 -5.89 -1.16
C GLN A 13 4.47 -6.42 0.20
N GLY A 14 3.48 -7.31 0.14
CA GLY A 14 2.88 -7.90 1.33
C GLY A 14 1.72 -7.10 1.94
N ILE A 15 1.25 -6.02 1.31
CA ILE A 15 -0.07 -5.45 1.61
C ILE A 15 -1.12 -6.39 0.98
N HIS A 16 -2.03 -6.89 1.82
CA HIS A 16 -3.05 -7.83 1.39
C HIS A 16 -4.43 -7.40 1.86
N TYR A 17 -5.40 -7.52 0.98
CA TYR A 17 -6.80 -7.41 1.34
C TYR A 17 -7.30 -8.76 1.82
N VAL A 18 -7.69 -8.87 3.09
CA VAL A 18 -8.15 -10.11 3.71
C VAL A 18 -9.53 -9.92 4.32
N ILE A 19 -10.36 -10.96 4.24
CA ILE A 19 -11.65 -11.00 4.92
C ILE A 19 -11.50 -11.96 6.09
N LEU A 20 -11.53 -11.41 7.31
CA LEU A 20 -11.45 -12.20 8.54
C LEU A 20 -12.77 -12.01 9.30
N ASN A 21 -13.48 -13.11 9.55
CA ASN A 21 -14.78 -13.11 10.22
C ASN A 21 -15.81 -12.16 9.57
N GLY A 22 -15.82 -12.07 8.24
CA GLY A 22 -16.71 -11.17 7.49
C GLY A 22 -16.28 -9.70 7.49
N VAL A 23 -15.24 -9.33 8.23
CA VAL A 23 -14.68 -7.97 8.25
C VAL A 23 -13.54 -7.88 7.25
N LYS A 24 -13.65 -6.91 6.35
CA LYS A 24 -12.62 -6.55 5.38
C LYS A 24 -11.49 -5.80 6.08
N GLN A 25 -10.27 -6.32 5.98
CA GLN A 25 -9.09 -5.75 6.62
C GLN A 25 -7.95 -5.64 5.61
N ILE A 26 -7.18 -4.56 5.68
CA ILE A 26 -5.96 -4.40 4.91
C ILE A 26 -4.80 -4.76 5.83
N PHE A 27 -4.19 -5.92 5.57
CA PHE A 27 -3.08 -6.40 6.36
C PHE A 27 -1.78 -5.70 5.95
N ASN A 28 -0.89 -5.48 6.93
CA ASN A 28 0.45 -4.92 6.72
C ASN A 28 0.48 -3.48 6.14
N LEU A 29 -0.62 -2.74 6.25
CA LEU A 29 -0.67 -1.31 5.93
C LEU A 29 -0.29 -0.49 7.18
N THR A 30 1.01 -0.33 7.41
CA THR A 30 1.55 0.49 8.51
C THR A 30 1.37 1.98 8.25
N GLU A 31 1.50 2.80 9.30
CA GLU A 31 1.42 4.27 9.17
C GLU A 31 2.49 4.84 8.23
N GLU A 32 3.70 4.30 8.26
CA GLU A 32 4.77 4.67 7.32
C GLU A 32 4.35 4.40 5.87
N ARG A 33 3.75 3.23 5.59
CA ARG A 33 3.26 2.88 4.25
C ARG A 33 2.09 3.76 3.84
N ARG A 34 1.20 4.13 4.75
CA ARG A 34 0.12 5.11 4.48
C ARG A 34 0.68 6.47 4.12
N PHE A 35 1.72 6.93 4.82
CA PHE A 35 2.40 8.17 4.51
C PHE A 35 3.04 8.12 3.12
N ILE A 36 3.74 7.04 2.75
CA ILE A 36 4.32 6.94 1.39
C ILE A 36 3.21 6.90 0.33
N LEU A 37 2.10 6.17 0.55
CA LEU A 37 0.97 6.14 -0.39
C LEU A 37 0.34 7.53 -0.60
N SER A 38 0.23 8.35 0.45
CA SER A 38 -0.39 9.68 0.35
C SER A 38 0.39 10.65 -0.55
N LEU A 39 1.69 10.39 -0.76
CA LEU A 39 2.56 11.16 -1.66
C LEU A 39 2.42 10.74 -3.13
N LEU A 40 1.77 9.60 -3.42
CA LEU A 40 1.58 9.09 -4.78
C LEU A 40 0.27 9.59 -5.39
N PRO A 41 0.15 9.61 -6.74
CA PRO A 41 -1.10 9.91 -7.40
C PRO A 41 -2.25 9.01 -6.93
N ALA A 42 -3.48 9.55 -6.94
CA ALA A 42 -4.68 8.83 -6.51
C ALA A 42 -4.92 7.49 -7.23
N SER A 43 -4.40 7.32 -8.45
CA SER A 43 -4.44 6.04 -9.18
C SER A 43 -3.61 4.96 -8.51
N CYS A 44 -2.45 5.29 -7.94
CA CYS A 44 -1.61 4.34 -7.21
C CYS A 44 -2.21 3.97 -5.85
N GLN A 45 -2.80 4.95 -5.15
CA GLN A 45 -3.41 4.73 -3.84
C GLN A 45 -4.57 3.73 -3.90
N ARG A 46 -5.44 3.84 -4.90
CA ARG A 46 -6.60 2.96 -5.12
C ARG A 46 -6.28 1.48 -5.32
N TYR A 47 -5.02 1.12 -5.59
CA TYR A 47 -4.62 -0.28 -5.67
C TYR A 47 -4.50 -0.93 -4.28
N TYR A 48 -4.29 -0.14 -3.23
CA TYR A 48 -3.98 -0.61 -1.88
C TYR A 48 -5.04 -0.24 -0.82
N LEU A 49 -6.06 0.55 -1.18
CA LEU A 49 -7.16 1.03 -0.32
C LEU A 49 -8.50 0.48 -0.81
#